data_AF-P75584-F1
#
_entry.id   AF-P75584-F1
#
_cell.length_a   1.000
_cell.length_b   1.000
_cell.length_c   1.000
_cell.angle_alpha   90.00
_cell.angle_beta   90.00
_cell.angle_gamma   90.00
#
_symmetry.space_group_name_H-M   'P 1'
#
loop_
_entity.id
_entity.type
_entity.pdbx_description
1 polymer ?
#
loop_
_entity_poly.entity_id
_entity_poly.type
_entity_poly.pdbx_seq_one_letter_code
_entity_poly.pdbx_strand_id
1 'polypeptide(L)'
;MSDVKYLQVEIVDKNTIRLQEDGKKGQQIRLDQIIKVDQSNILNTLEQAQREAYEREAQSRYQTKLAKELSEKDNTFLKQKAAWNQAHNTQIQQLYQQITNLENQVNNIKRETESKKDNEYQQQIVKLETQLQSIKKETESQKDLEYERKANKTKEENQQELERQRQYFLEQLEQAQKDIEELKTREERFSKWAIAKKGKELEKWCWEAYKNYEELFQNCVFAPYSELVKGAKKSIGVEDDESNINEKADFIFQVFNPNNDKEPFFSICCEMKTEFTESKSRTKNEDHVKKLIADAKRAKCQYGFLVSELELNTENDVQVQRMHTSNSEVEVYLVRPMFFIVMLRLFYFLAKKMFAQVDVNSEYLDKEALNASFSDLKKSLLEKTFTDLNKVFQNNIDELEKIEGLVTKLKAANEKALNSRLNNWEEKIRKFEFKLNKDIVKKLE
;
A
#
# COMPACT_ATOMS: atom_id res chain seq x y z
N MET A 1 189.53 34.31 -104.92
CA MET A 1 188.81 35.13 -103.92
C MET A 1 187.64 35.79 -104.64
N SER A 2 186.39 35.66 -104.20
CA SER A 2 185.87 36.29 -102.97
C SER A 2 184.84 35.47 -102.17
N ASP A 3 184.67 35.89 -100.91
CA ASP A 3 183.96 35.26 -99.79
C ASP A 3 182.46 34.96 -99.95
N VAL A 4 182.02 33.85 -99.33
CA VAL A 4 180.62 33.41 -99.20
C VAL A 4 180.06 33.87 -97.84
N LYS A 5 178.93 34.61 -97.81
CA LYS A 5 178.23 35.10 -96.60
C LYS A 5 177.13 34.15 -96.11
N TYR A 6 177.00 33.98 -94.79
CA TYR A 6 175.97 33.16 -94.11
C TYR A 6 174.80 34.01 -93.56
N LEU A 7 173.61 33.42 -93.41
CA LEU A 7 172.35 34.08 -92.99
C LEU A 7 171.99 33.83 -91.50
N GLN A 8 171.47 34.84 -90.79
CA GLN A 8 170.98 34.75 -89.40
C GLN A 8 169.50 34.33 -89.26
N VAL A 9 169.18 33.51 -88.22
CA VAL A 9 167.84 32.96 -87.94
C VAL A 9 167.52 32.76 -86.43
N GLU A 10 166.24 32.65 -86.06
CA GLU A 10 165.71 32.41 -84.70
C GLU A 10 164.77 31.18 -84.64
N ILE A 11 164.79 30.39 -83.55
CA ILE A 11 163.89 29.22 -83.34
C ILE A 11 162.69 29.64 -82.46
N VAL A 12 161.48 29.58 -83.00
CA VAL A 12 160.24 29.99 -82.32
C VAL A 12 159.62 28.83 -81.53
N ASP A 13 159.55 27.66 -82.15
CA ASP A 13 159.08 26.42 -81.53
C ASP A 13 159.81 25.23 -82.17
N LYS A 14 159.39 24.00 -81.82
CA LYS A 14 160.05 22.78 -82.29
C LYS A 14 160.09 22.64 -83.83
N ASN A 15 159.22 23.34 -84.56
CA ASN A 15 159.03 23.17 -85.99
C ASN A 15 159.28 24.45 -86.82
N THR A 16 159.48 25.59 -86.18
CA THR A 16 159.46 26.90 -86.85
C THR A 16 160.75 27.69 -86.64
N ILE A 17 161.42 28.04 -87.74
CA ILE A 17 162.61 28.90 -87.76
C ILE A 17 162.28 30.18 -88.54
N ARG A 18 162.61 31.35 -88.00
CA ARG A 18 162.37 32.67 -88.61
C ARG A 18 163.69 33.27 -89.11
N LEU A 19 163.73 33.75 -90.36
CA LEU A 19 164.87 34.49 -90.91
C LEU A 19 164.95 35.90 -90.30
N GLN A 20 166.16 36.38 -90.00
CA GLN A 20 166.39 37.72 -89.42
C GLN A 20 166.95 38.74 -90.43
N GLU A 21 167.37 38.29 -91.63
CA GLU A 21 167.90 39.15 -92.70
C GLU A 21 167.56 38.61 -94.10
N ASP A 22 167.59 39.48 -95.12
CA ASP A 22 167.22 39.14 -96.51
C ASP A 22 168.20 38.14 -97.15
N GLY A 23 167.68 36.98 -97.57
CA GLY A 23 168.47 35.90 -98.18
C GLY A 23 168.44 35.87 -99.71
N LYS A 24 169.61 35.82 -100.35
CA LYS A 24 169.78 35.51 -101.78
C LYS A 24 170.04 34.02 -102.01
N LYS A 25 169.58 33.50 -103.15
CA LYS A 25 169.78 32.12 -103.58
C LYS A 25 171.29 31.78 -103.59
N GLY A 26 171.68 30.79 -102.80
CA GLY A 26 173.08 30.35 -102.65
C GLY A 26 173.72 30.67 -101.30
N GLN A 27 173.08 31.49 -100.44
CA GLN A 27 173.54 31.71 -99.06
C GLN A 27 173.21 30.51 -98.17
N GLN A 28 174.08 30.24 -97.20
CA GLN A 28 173.98 29.11 -96.28
C GLN A 28 173.69 29.61 -94.85
N ILE A 29 173.05 28.79 -94.01
CA ILE A 29 172.72 29.10 -92.62
C ILE A 29 173.56 28.18 -91.73
N ARG A 30 174.24 28.74 -90.72
CA ARG A 30 175.02 27.96 -89.76
C ARG A 30 174.23 27.82 -88.45
N LEU A 31 173.78 26.61 -88.15
CA LEU A 31 172.89 26.31 -87.02
C LEU A 31 173.59 26.45 -85.64
N ASP A 32 174.91 26.41 -85.61
CA ASP A 32 175.75 26.52 -84.41
C ASP A 32 175.78 27.94 -83.80
N GLN A 33 175.20 28.96 -84.45
CA GLN A 33 175.16 30.34 -83.94
C GLN A 33 173.74 30.84 -83.56
N ILE A 34 172.76 29.96 -83.33
CA ILE A 34 171.40 30.37 -82.90
C ILE A 34 171.32 30.45 -81.36
N ILE A 35 171.06 31.64 -80.79
CA ILE A 35 171.18 31.92 -79.33
C ILE A 35 169.81 32.15 -78.62
N LYS A 36 168.65 32.03 -79.27
CA LYS A 36 167.33 32.22 -78.60
C LYS A 36 166.33 31.09 -78.88
N VAL A 37 165.75 30.55 -77.81
CA VAL A 37 164.65 29.54 -77.77
C VAL A 37 163.65 29.92 -76.67
N ASP A 38 162.34 29.92 -76.97
CA ASP A 38 161.22 30.27 -76.07
C ASP A 38 160.64 29.02 -75.34
N GLN A 39 160.33 29.11 -74.03
CA GLN A 39 159.90 28.00 -73.14
C GLN A 39 158.48 28.11 -72.55
N SER A 40 157.63 29.00 -73.08
CA SER A 40 156.29 29.34 -72.54
C SER A 40 155.32 28.16 -72.27
N ASN A 41 155.43 27.02 -72.97
CA ASN A 41 154.48 25.90 -72.85
C ASN A 41 154.57 25.09 -71.55
N ILE A 42 155.74 25.04 -70.90
CA ILE A 42 155.97 24.20 -69.71
C ILE A 42 155.36 24.86 -68.45
N LEU A 43 155.33 26.19 -68.39
CA LEU A 43 154.79 26.94 -67.24
C LEU A 43 153.26 26.84 -67.11
N ASN A 44 152.53 26.86 -68.24
CA ASN A 44 151.06 26.85 -68.22
C ASN A 44 150.46 25.52 -67.70
N THR A 45 151.13 24.39 -67.92
CA THR A 45 150.64 23.07 -67.48
C THR A 45 150.77 22.89 -65.96
N LEU A 46 151.78 23.48 -65.33
CA LEU A 46 151.97 23.42 -63.87
C LEU A 46 150.95 24.29 -63.11
N GLU A 47 150.62 25.48 -63.61
CA GLU A 47 149.63 26.35 -62.95
C GLU A 47 148.20 25.79 -62.96
N GLN A 48 147.83 25.01 -63.98
CA GLN A 48 146.48 24.45 -64.10
C GLN A 48 146.21 23.35 -63.07
N ALA A 49 147.18 22.46 -62.83
CA ALA A 49 147.05 21.39 -61.84
C ALA A 49 146.94 21.91 -60.39
N GLN A 50 147.62 23.01 -60.08
CA GLN A 50 147.57 23.65 -58.77
C GLN A 50 146.20 24.29 -58.49
N ARG A 51 145.58 24.94 -59.49
CA ARG A 51 144.23 25.52 -59.37
C ARG A 51 143.17 24.46 -59.11
N GLU A 52 143.19 23.34 -59.84
CA GLU A 52 142.20 22.27 -59.67
C GLU A 52 142.25 21.59 -58.29
N ALA A 53 143.45 21.41 -57.72
CA ALA A 53 143.59 20.84 -56.38
C ALA A 53 143.00 21.76 -55.29
N TYR A 54 143.23 23.07 -55.42
CA TYR A 54 142.73 24.07 -54.47
C TYR A 54 141.20 24.20 -54.53
N GLU A 55 140.62 24.20 -55.73
CA GLU A 55 139.16 24.25 -55.92
C GLU A 55 138.47 23.03 -55.27
N ARG A 56 139.05 21.84 -55.41
CA ARG A 56 138.48 20.60 -54.84
C ARG A 56 138.45 20.60 -53.31
N GLU A 57 139.51 21.10 -52.66
CA GLU A 57 139.56 21.19 -51.20
C GLU A 57 138.59 22.28 -50.67
N ALA A 58 138.52 23.43 -51.34
CA ALA A 58 137.59 24.50 -50.99
C ALA A 58 136.12 24.03 -51.08
N GLN A 59 135.77 23.27 -52.12
CA GLN A 59 134.43 22.75 -52.33
C GLN A 59 134.05 21.69 -51.28
N SER A 60 134.98 20.82 -50.90
CA SER A 60 134.79 19.84 -49.82
C SER A 60 134.55 20.50 -48.45
N ARG A 61 135.33 21.54 -48.10
CA ARG A 61 135.11 22.32 -46.86
C ARG A 61 133.77 23.04 -46.86
N TYR A 62 133.37 23.63 -47.99
CA TYR A 62 132.08 24.30 -48.13
C TYR A 62 130.92 23.31 -47.93
N GLN A 63 130.97 22.13 -48.56
CA GLN A 63 129.93 21.11 -48.39
C GLN A 63 129.85 20.59 -46.95
N THR A 64 130.98 20.39 -46.28
CA THR A 64 131.01 19.93 -44.88
C THR A 64 130.37 20.95 -43.93
N LYS A 65 130.65 22.25 -44.13
CA LYS A 65 130.04 23.32 -43.32
C LYS A 65 128.53 23.43 -43.57
N LEU A 66 128.11 23.37 -44.83
CA LEU A 66 126.70 23.39 -45.22
C LEU A 66 125.91 22.21 -44.62
N ALA A 67 126.49 21.00 -44.65
CA ALA A 67 125.87 19.81 -44.07
C ALA A 67 125.70 19.92 -42.54
N LYS A 68 126.67 20.53 -41.85
CA LYS A 68 126.61 20.72 -40.39
C LYS A 68 125.55 21.74 -39.98
N GLU A 69 125.48 22.89 -40.68
CA GLU A 69 124.43 23.90 -40.46
C GLU A 69 123.02 23.36 -40.75
N LEU A 70 122.88 22.52 -41.79
CA LEU A 70 121.62 21.86 -42.10
C LEU A 70 121.19 20.90 -40.99
N SER A 71 122.12 20.06 -40.50
CA SER A 71 121.87 19.14 -39.39
C SER A 71 121.48 19.83 -38.07
N GLU A 72 122.12 20.97 -37.76
CA GLU A 72 121.77 21.77 -36.58
C GLU A 72 120.38 22.41 -36.71
N LYS A 73 120.03 22.94 -37.89
CA LYS A 73 118.68 23.46 -38.16
C LYS A 73 117.62 22.36 -38.08
N ASP A 74 117.87 21.18 -38.64
CA ASP A 74 116.93 20.06 -38.55
C ASP A 74 116.74 19.62 -37.09
N ASN A 75 117.82 19.50 -36.31
CA ASN A 75 117.74 19.14 -34.89
C ASN A 75 116.98 20.17 -34.04
N THR A 76 117.18 21.46 -34.30
CA THR A 76 116.42 22.53 -33.61
C THR A 76 114.94 22.52 -33.99
N PHE A 77 114.63 22.34 -35.27
CA PHE A 77 113.26 22.18 -35.75
C PHE A 77 112.56 20.96 -35.14
N LEU A 78 113.25 19.81 -35.08
CA LEU A 78 112.75 18.59 -34.44
C LEU A 78 112.45 18.78 -32.96
N LYS A 79 113.34 19.46 -32.20
CA LYS A 79 113.10 19.78 -30.78
C LYS A 79 111.90 20.71 -30.59
N GLN A 80 111.77 21.76 -31.41
CA GLN A 80 110.62 22.66 -31.34
C GLN A 80 109.32 21.95 -31.69
N LYS A 81 109.31 21.11 -32.74
CA LYS A 81 108.15 20.30 -33.13
C LYS A 81 107.76 19.31 -32.01
N ALA A 82 108.74 18.66 -31.38
CA ALA A 82 108.49 17.75 -30.26
C ALA A 82 107.91 18.49 -29.04
N ALA A 83 108.48 19.63 -28.66
CA ALA A 83 107.97 20.45 -27.56
C ALA A 83 106.55 20.99 -27.85
N TRP A 84 106.30 21.45 -29.07
CA TRP A 84 104.98 21.89 -29.52
C TRP A 84 103.95 20.75 -29.47
N ASN A 85 104.31 19.57 -29.99
CA ASN A 85 103.47 18.38 -29.92
C ASN A 85 103.17 17.98 -28.48
N GLN A 86 104.16 18.01 -27.58
CA GLN A 86 103.97 17.67 -26.17
C GLN A 86 103.02 18.67 -25.48
N ALA A 87 103.23 19.97 -25.69
CA ALA A 87 102.37 21.02 -25.14
C ALA A 87 100.92 20.90 -25.63
N HIS A 88 100.73 20.70 -26.94
CA HIS A 88 99.42 20.46 -27.53
C HIS A 88 98.76 19.19 -26.97
N ASN A 89 99.51 18.11 -26.81
CA ASN A 89 98.97 16.86 -26.27
C ASN A 89 98.56 17.01 -24.80
N THR A 90 99.33 17.74 -23.98
CA THR A 90 98.95 18.09 -22.61
C THR A 90 97.68 18.94 -22.57
N GLN A 91 97.54 19.93 -23.46
CA GLN A 91 96.35 20.77 -23.52
C GLN A 91 95.10 19.99 -23.98
N ILE A 92 95.26 19.06 -24.94
CA ILE A 92 94.21 18.13 -25.35
C ILE A 92 93.76 17.25 -24.17
N GLN A 93 94.70 16.69 -23.40
CA GLN A 93 94.37 15.89 -22.22
C GLN A 93 93.62 16.70 -21.14
N GLN A 94 94.03 17.95 -20.90
CA GLN A 94 93.32 18.84 -19.97
C GLN A 94 91.89 19.15 -20.45
N LEU A 95 91.71 19.43 -21.75
CA LEU A 95 90.38 19.65 -22.33
C LEU A 95 89.50 18.40 -22.24
N TYR A 96 90.05 17.21 -22.50
CA TYR A 96 89.31 15.95 -22.32
C TYR A 96 88.85 15.76 -20.87
N GLN A 97 89.73 16.01 -19.89
CA GLN A 97 89.38 15.91 -18.48
C GLN A 97 88.28 16.92 -18.09
N GLN A 98 88.33 18.14 -18.64
CA GLN A 98 87.30 19.16 -18.42
C GLN A 98 85.95 18.76 -19.03
N ILE A 99 85.95 18.22 -20.26
CA ILE A 99 84.75 17.72 -20.93
C ILE A 99 84.12 16.60 -20.10
N THR A 100 84.90 15.60 -19.68
CA THR A 100 84.39 14.48 -18.86
C THR A 100 83.83 14.96 -17.52
N ASN A 101 84.46 15.95 -16.87
CA ASN A 101 83.94 16.51 -15.63
C ASN A 101 82.62 17.26 -15.84
N LEU A 102 82.52 18.07 -16.90
CA LEU A 102 81.29 18.78 -17.24
C LEU A 102 80.15 17.82 -17.62
N GLU A 103 80.43 16.75 -18.38
CA GLU A 103 79.45 15.71 -18.71
C GLU A 103 78.90 15.02 -17.45
N ASN A 104 79.77 14.69 -16.49
CA ASN A 104 79.34 14.11 -15.22
C ASN A 104 78.49 15.08 -14.39
N GLN A 105 78.84 16.37 -14.36
CA GLN A 105 78.05 17.40 -13.68
C GLN A 105 76.66 17.56 -14.31
N VAL A 106 76.58 17.63 -15.64
CA VAL A 106 75.30 17.72 -16.37
C VAL A 106 74.42 16.50 -16.08
N ASN A 107 75.00 15.29 -16.11
CA ASN A 107 74.26 14.06 -15.80
C ASN A 107 73.76 14.02 -14.35
N ASN A 108 74.57 14.47 -13.39
CA ASN A 108 74.13 14.55 -11.99
C ASN A 108 73.02 15.58 -11.78
N ILE A 109 73.17 16.79 -12.34
CA ILE A 109 72.14 17.84 -12.27
C ILE A 109 70.82 17.36 -12.92
N LYS A 110 70.90 16.66 -14.06
CA LYS A 110 69.73 16.09 -14.73
C LYS A 110 69.01 15.07 -13.84
N ARG A 111 69.76 14.11 -13.26
CA ARG A 111 69.20 13.09 -12.34
C ARG A 111 68.58 13.71 -11.10
N GLU A 112 69.24 14.68 -10.48
CA GLU A 112 68.70 15.38 -9.31
C GLU A 112 67.43 16.18 -9.65
N THR A 113 67.39 16.82 -10.82
CA THR A 113 66.22 17.58 -11.28
C THR A 113 65.04 16.65 -11.57
N GLU A 114 65.27 15.53 -12.25
CA GLU A 114 64.26 14.51 -12.52
C GLU A 114 63.74 13.89 -11.20
N SER A 115 64.63 13.53 -10.27
CA SER A 115 64.24 12.98 -8.97
C SER A 115 63.45 13.97 -8.11
N LYS A 116 63.82 15.26 -8.09
CA LYS A 116 63.06 16.30 -7.37
C LYS A 116 61.66 16.48 -7.97
N LYS A 117 61.55 16.54 -9.30
CA LYS A 117 60.25 16.66 -9.98
C LYS A 117 59.37 15.43 -9.75
N ASP A 118 59.92 14.23 -9.84
CA ASP A 118 59.17 12.99 -9.59
C ASP A 118 58.65 12.94 -8.15
N ASN A 119 59.48 13.28 -7.16
CA ASN A 119 59.06 13.36 -5.76
C ASN A 119 57.98 14.43 -5.53
N GLU A 120 58.09 15.62 -6.15
CA GLU A 120 57.05 16.66 -6.08
C GLU A 120 55.72 16.19 -6.69
N TYR A 121 55.76 15.54 -7.86
CA TYR A 121 54.56 14.98 -8.49
C TYR A 121 53.94 13.87 -7.65
N GLN A 122 54.74 12.94 -7.10
CA GLN A 122 54.24 11.90 -6.20
C GLN A 122 53.57 12.49 -4.95
N GLN A 123 54.17 13.52 -4.34
CA GLN A 123 53.57 14.20 -3.19
C GLN A 123 52.25 14.89 -3.54
N GLN A 124 52.13 15.49 -4.72
CA GLN A 124 50.88 16.10 -5.18
C GLN A 124 49.81 15.05 -5.46
N ILE A 125 50.16 13.94 -6.11
CA ILE A 125 49.25 12.83 -6.39
C ILE A 125 48.71 12.26 -5.08
N VAL A 126 49.57 11.93 -4.12
CA VAL A 126 49.14 11.40 -2.81
C VAL A 126 48.22 12.37 -2.07
N LYS A 127 48.50 13.68 -2.11
CA LYS A 127 47.62 14.70 -1.51
C LYS A 127 46.25 14.74 -2.20
N LEU A 128 46.21 14.74 -3.53
CA LEU A 128 44.97 14.77 -4.30
C LEU A 128 44.15 13.47 -4.10
N GLU A 129 44.79 12.31 -4.09
CA GLU A 129 44.15 11.02 -3.83
C GLU A 129 43.54 10.96 -2.43
N THR A 130 44.26 11.44 -1.42
CA THR A 130 43.77 11.51 -0.03
C THR A 130 42.56 12.45 0.08
N GLN A 131 42.63 13.63 -0.56
CA GLN A 131 41.51 14.57 -0.62
C GLN A 131 40.29 13.95 -1.32
N LEU A 132 40.48 13.33 -2.49
CA LEU A 132 39.40 12.64 -3.21
C LEU A 132 38.76 11.52 -2.38
N GLN A 133 39.56 10.72 -1.67
CA GLN A 133 39.04 9.68 -0.80
C GLN A 133 38.22 10.26 0.36
N SER A 134 38.68 11.34 0.98
CA SER A 134 37.94 12.01 2.06
C SER A 134 36.61 12.61 1.58
N ILE A 135 36.61 13.28 0.41
CA ILE A 135 35.41 13.87 -0.18
C ILE A 135 34.40 12.79 -0.58
N LYS A 136 34.86 11.68 -1.18
CA LYS A 136 34.00 10.54 -1.53
C LYS A 136 33.32 9.96 -0.29
N LYS A 137 34.08 9.68 0.77
CA LYS A 137 33.55 9.15 2.03
C LYS A 137 32.54 10.10 2.68
N GLU A 138 32.82 11.39 2.71
CA GLU A 138 31.90 12.40 3.24
C GLU A 138 30.62 12.48 2.40
N THR A 139 30.73 12.45 1.07
CA THR A 139 29.58 12.51 0.15
C THR A 139 28.69 11.28 0.29
N GLU A 140 29.27 10.08 0.42
CA GLU A 140 28.53 8.83 0.67
C GLU A 140 27.83 8.90 2.03
N SER A 141 28.53 9.29 3.10
CA SER A 141 27.95 9.42 4.43
C SER A 141 26.80 10.45 4.47
N GLN A 142 26.91 11.57 3.77
CA GLN A 142 25.85 12.58 3.69
C GLN A 142 24.62 12.08 2.92
N LYS A 143 24.83 11.34 1.82
CA LYS A 143 23.72 10.72 1.08
C LYS A 143 22.98 9.71 1.95
N ASP A 144 23.70 8.84 2.65
CA ASP A 144 23.10 7.83 3.52
C ASP A 144 22.27 8.47 4.65
N LEU A 145 22.82 9.50 5.30
CA LEU A 145 22.11 10.29 6.31
C LEU A 145 20.87 11.00 5.75
N GLU A 146 20.93 11.52 4.52
CA GLU A 146 19.78 12.17 3.88
C GLU A 146 18.68 11.15 3.53
N TYR A 147 19.05 9.97 3.01
CA TYR A 147 18.11 8.88 2.75
C TYR A 147 17.45 8.39 4.03
N GLU A 148 18.21 8.20 5.10
CA GLU A 148 17.67 7.80 6.41
C GLU A 148 16.71 8.85 6.98
N ARG A 149 17.06 10.14 6.92
CA ARG A 149 16.19 11.23 7.36
C ARG A 149 14.89 11.29 6.57
N LYS A 150 14.94 11.14 5.24
CA LYS A 150 13.74 11.11 4.39
C LYS A 150 12.88 9.89 4.69
N ALA A 151 13.48 8.71 4.85
CA ALA A 151 12.77 7.48 5.18
C ALA A 151 12.07 7.55 6.55
N ASN A 152 12.77 8.06 7.57
CA ASN A 152 12.22 8.22 8.92
C ASN A 152 11.09 9.26 8.95
N LYS A 153 11.26 10.41 8.29
CA LYS A 153 10.21 11.43 8.19
C LYS A 153 8.94 10.88 7.54
N THR A 154 9.06 10.20 6.41
CA THR A 154 7.90 9.57 5.73
C THR A 154 7.25 8.50 6.61
N LYS A 155 8.03 7.71 7.35
CA LYS A 155 7.51 6.69 8.27
C LYS A 155 6.74 7.33 9.43
N GLU A 156 7.26 8.41 10.03
CA GLU A 156 6.60 9.15 11.10
C GLU A 156 5.29 9.80 10.64
N GLU A 157 5.29 10.45 9.46
CA GLU A 157 4.08 11.05 8.87
C GLU A 157 3.00 9.99 8.60
N ASN A 158 3.38 8.86 8.01
CA ASN A 158 2.45 7.75 7.77
C ASN A 158 1.93 7.14 9.08
N GLN A 159 2.76 7.02 10.10
CA GLN A 159 2.37 6.46 11.39
C GLN A 159 1.42 7.40 12.15
N GLN A 160 1.66 8.72 12.11
CA GLN A 160 0.77 9.71 12.71
C GLN A 160 -0.59 9.76 12.00
N GLU A 161 -0.60 9.71 10.67
CA GLU A 161 -1.85 9.70 9.90
C GLU A 161 -2.66 8.41 10.13
N LEU A 162 -1.99 7.25 10.17
CA LEU A 162 -2.63 5.98 10.51
C LEU A 162 -3.23 6.01 11.92
N GLU A 163 -2.55 6.60 12.89
CA GLU A 163 -3.04 6.71 14.27
C GLU A 163 -4.25 7.65 14.36
N ARG A 164 -4.24 8.80 13.67
CA ARG A 164 -5.41 9.70 13.58
C ARG A 164 -6.62 8.99 12.98
N GLN A 165 -6.43 8.25 11.89
CA GLN A 165 -7.51 7.49 11.26
C GLN A 165 -8.05 6.41 12.19
N ARG A 166 -7.16 5.66 12.87
CA ARG A 166 -7.56 4.66 13.86
C ARG A 166 -8.39 5.27 14.99
N GLN A 167 -7.95 6.40 15.54
CA GLN A 167 -8.67 7.09 16.61
C GLN A 167 -10.05 7.58 16.13
N TYR A 168 -10.12 8.19 14.95
CA TYR A 168 -11.38 8.63 14.35
C TYR A 168 -12.37 7.46 14.16
N PHE A 169 -11.90 6.31 13.65
CA PHE A 169 -12.76 5.14 13.50
C PHE A 169 -13.18 4.53 14.84
N LEU A 170 -12.32 4.57 15.86
CA LEU A 170 -12.65 4.06 17.19
C LEU A 170 -13.74 4.89 17.86
N GLU A 171 -13.67 6.22 17.76
CA GLU A 171 -14.69 7.15 18.27
C GLU A 171 -16.05 6.95 17.56
N GLN A 172 -16.02 6.77 16.24
CA GLN A 172 -17.22 6.47 15.45
C GLN A 172 -17.85 5.12 15.83
N LEU A 173 -17.02 4.10 16.08
CA LEU A 173 -17.50 2.79 16.54
C LEU A 173 -18.10 2.85 17.94
N GLU A 174 -17.49 3.59 18.86
CA GLU A 174 -18.01 3.77 20.22
C GLU A 174 -19.36 4.50 20.21
N GLN A 175 -19.50 5.57 19.41
CA GLN A 175 -20.76 6.29 19.27
C GLN A 175 -21.84 5.40 18.65
N ALA A 176 -21.53 4.68 17.58
CA ALA A 176 -22.47 3.77 16.95
C ALA A 176 -22.94 2.66 17.91
N GLN A 177 -22.05 2.14 18.76
CA GLN A 177 -22.42 1.15 19.78
C GLN A 177 -23.37 1.74 20.84
N LYS A 178 -23.12 2.97 21.31
CA LYS A 178 -24.02 3.68 22.25
C LYS A 178 -25.41 3.90 21.63
N ASP A 179 -25.45 4.35 20.38
CA ASP A 179 -26.71 4.59 19.66
C ASP A 179 -27.52 3.29 19.49
N ILE A 180 -26.85 2.17 19.16
CA ILE A 180 -27.48 0.86 19.05
C ILE A 180 -28.09 0.42 20.39
N GLU A 181 -27.37 0.60 21.50
CA GLU A 181 -27.86 0.21 22.82
C GLU A 181 -29.05 1.08 23.26
N GLU A 182 -28.99 2.39 23.03
CA GLU A 182 -30.12 3.28 23.32
C GLU A 182 -31.35 2.91 22.48
N LEU A 183 -31.18 2.59 21.20
CA LEU A 183 -32.27 2.16 20.32
C LEU A 183 -32.90 0.85 20.80
N LYS A 184 -32.10 -0.15 21.19
CA LYS A 184 -32.62 -1.43 21.73
C LYS A 184 -33.42 -1.21 23.01
N THR A 185 -32.88 -0.45 23.96
CA THR A 185 -33.60 -0.19 25.22
C THR A 185 -34.87 0.62 24.98
N ARG A 186 -34.87 1.54 23.99
CA ARG A 186 -36.06 2.29 23.60
C ARG A 186 -37.12 1.40 22.94
N GLU A 187 -36.72 0.48 22.07
CA GLU A 187 -37.59 -0.51 21.46
C GLU A 187 -38.25 -1.40 22.53
N GLU A 188 -37.48 -1.94 23.46
CA GLU A 188 -38.01 -2.76 24.56
C GLU A 188 -38.98 -1.99 25.47
N ARG A 189 -38.66 -0.74 25.81
CA ARG A 189 -39.56 0.15 26.57
C ARG A 189 -40.84 0.43 25.79
N PHE A 190 -40.72 0.69 24.50
CA PHE A 190 -41.86 0.95 23.62
C PHE A 190 -42.77 -0.28 23.50
N SER A 191 -42.22 -1.48 23.28
CA SER A 191 -43.00 -2.72 23.21
C SER A 191 -43.76 -2.99 24.52
N LYS A 192 -43.08 -2.86 25.68
CA LYS A 192 -43.74 -3.02 26.99
C LYS A 192 -44.85 -1.99 27.21
N TRP A 193 -44.57 -0.72 26.88
CA TRP A 193 -45.56 0.36 26.99
C TRP A 193 -46.75 0.15 26.05
N ALA A 194 -46.51 -0.27 24.81
CA ALA A 194 -47.56 -0.54 23.82
C ALA A 194 -48.47 -1.69 24.25
N ILE A 195 -47.90 -2.78 24.78
CA ILE A 195 -48.66 -3.90 25.37
C ILE A 195 -49.53 -3.40 26.53
N ALA A 196 -48.94 -2.66 27.48
CA ALA A 196 -49.67 -2.15 28.64
C ALA A 196 -50.78 -1.16 28.25
N LYS A 197 -50.55 -0.33 27.24
CA LYS A 197 -51.55 0.60 26.72
C LYS A 197 -52.72 -0.14 26.05
N LYS A 198 -52.44 -1.10 25.16
CA LYS A 198 -53.48 -1.92 24.54
C LYS A 198 -54.26 -2.75 25.56
N GLY A 199 -53.59 -3.26 26.59
CA GLY A 199 -54.24 -3.98 27.70
C GLY A 199 -55.30 -3.11 28.39
N LYS A 200 -54.90 -1.88 28.77
CA LYS A 200 -55.83 -0.89 29.35
C LYS A 200 -56.96 -0.48 28.40
N GLU A 201 -56.69 -0.42 27.10
CA GLU A 201 -57.73 -0.16 26.10
C GLU A 201 -58.75 -1.30 26.04
N LEU A 202 -58.30 -2.56 26.11
CA LEU A 202 -59.18 -3.73 26.18
C LEU A 202 -60.00 -3.76 27.48
N GLU A 203 -59.36 -3.50 28.63
CA GLU A 203 -60.05 -3.37 29.93
C GLU A 203 -61.17 -2.32 29.86
N LYS A 204 -60.83 -1.13 29.35
CA LYS A 204 -61.78 -0.02 29.16
C LYS A 204 -62.90 -0.40 28.20
N TRP A 205 -62.58 -1.04 27.08
CA TRP A 205 -63.57 -1.47 26.09
C TRP A 205 -64.54 -2.49 26.68
N CYS A 206 -64.06 -3.49 27.42
CA CYS A 206 -64.91 -4.47 28.11
C CYS A 206 -65.81 -3.82 29.16
N TRP A 207 -65.29 -2.84 29.90
CA TRP A 207 -66.08 -2.04 30.84
C TRP A 207 -67.20 -1.27 30.14
N GLU A 208 -66.89 -0.53 29.08
CA GLU A 208 -67.86 0.23 28.29
C GLU A 208 -68.87 -0.69 27.61
N ALA A 209 -68.44 -1.83 27.08
CA ALA A 209 -69.30 -2.85 26.52
C ALA A 209 -70.30 -3.34 27.56
N TYR A 210 -69.88 -3.63 28.80
CA TYR A 210 -70.82 -3.99 29.86
C TYR A 210 -71.78 -2.85 30.17
N LYS A 211 -71.28 -1.62 30.35
CA LYS A 211 -72.10 -0.45 30.67
C LYS A 211 -73.17 -0.14 29.63
N ASN A 212 -72.88 -0.37 28.35
CA ASN A 212 -73.86 -0.21 27.27
C ASN A 212 -75.01 -1.23 27.33
N TYR A 213 -74.81 -2.37 27.99
CA TYR A 213 -75.82 -3.43 28.13
C TYR A 213 -76.25 -3.65 29.59
N GLU A 214 -75.87 -2.77 30.52
CA GLU A 214 -76.06 -2.94 31.97
C GLU A 214 -77.54 -3.12 32.33
N GLU A 215 -78.45 -2.47 31.59
CA GLU A 215 -79.91 -2.61 31.74
C GLU A 215 -80.44 -4.04 31.52
N LEU A 216 -79.69 -4.88 30.80
CA LEU A 216 -80.05 -6.29 30.55
C LEU A 216 -79.67 -7.22 31.71
N PHE A 217 -78.82 -6.75 32.63
CA PHE A 217 -78.24 -7.51 33.74
C PHE A 217 -78.84 -7.09 35.08
N GLN A 218 -80.13 -7.37 35.27
CA GLN A 218 -80.80 -7.11 36.55
C GLN A 218 -80.16 -7.92 37.68
N ASN A 219 -80.06 -7.31 38.86
CA ASN A 219 -79.46 -7.92 40.05
C ASN A 219 -78.05 -8.47 39.81
N CYS A 220 -77.28 -7.78 38.97
CA CYS A 220 -75.88 -8.10 38.70
C CYS A 220 -74.99 -6.91 39.05
N VAL A 221 -73.75 -7.21 39.44
CA VAL A 221 -72.70 -6.21 39.67
C VAL A 221 -71.50 -6.56 38.81
N PHE A 222 -71.02 -5.61 38.02
CA PHE A 222 -69.73 -5.69 37.34
C PHE A 222 -68.84 -4.58 37.86
N ALA A 223 -67.76 -4.94 38.53
CA ALA A 223 -66.88 -3.99 39.20
C ALA A 223 -65.41 -4.43 39.11
N PRO A 224 -64.45 -3.49 39.26
CA PRO A 224 -63.04 -3.83 39.34
C PRO A 224 -62.76 -4.86 40.44
N TYR A 225 -61.90 -5.84 40.17
CA TYR A 225 -61.54 -6.89 41.14
C TYR A 225 -61.10 -6.31 42.48
N SER A 226 -60.28 -5.26 42.42
CA SER A 226 -59.74 -4.57 43.59
C SER A 226 -60.82 -3.92 44.45
N GLU A 227 -62.00 -3.62 43.93
CA GLU A 227 -63.11 -3.02 44.68
C GLU A 227 -63.84 -4.07 45.52
N LEU A 228 -64.12 -5.24 44.93
CA LEU A 228 -64.90 -6.30 45.56
C LEU A 228 -64.08 -7.20 46.50
N VAL A 229 -62.76 -7.23 46.34
CA VAL A 229 -61.85 -8.07 47.16
C VAL A 229 -61.18 -7.27 48.29
N LYS A 230 -61.41 -5.96 48.40
CA LYS A 230 -60.94 -5.13 49.53
C LYS A 230 -61.48 -5.66 50.86
N GLY A 231 -60.60 -6.27 51.66
CA GLY A 231 -60.93 -6.71 53.03
C GLY A 231 -60.79 -8.20 53.29
N ALA A 232 -60.50 -9.03 52.27
CA ALA A 232 -60.13 -10.44 52.46
C ALA A 232 -58.70 -10.60 53.05
N LYS A 233 -58.41 -9.92 54.17
CA LYS A 233 -57.14 -10.02 54.92
C LYS A 233 -56.97 -11.35 55.69
N LYS A 234 -57.87 -12.32 55.53
CA LYS A 234 -57.81 -13.62 56.24
C LYS A 234 -58.53 -14.72 55.46
N SER A 235 -58.01 -15.14 54.30
CA SER A 235 -58.20 -16.53 53.88
C SER A 235 -57.03 -17.34 54.41
N ILE A 236 -57.31 -18.21 55.38
CA ILE A 236 -56.37 -19.08 56.07
C ILE A 236 -55.54 -19.86 55.04
N GLY A 237 -54.23 -19.62 54.99
CA GLY A 237 -53.26 -20.53 54.35
C GLY A 237 -52.63 -20.12 53.02
N VAL A 238 -52.77 -18.88 52.54
CA VAL A 238 -51.95 -18.37 51.43
C VAL A 238 -51.10 -17.23 51.96
N GLU A 239 -49.79 -17.49 52.10
CA GLU A 239 -48.79 -16.51 52.52
C GLU A 239 -48.78 -15.35 51.52
N ASP A 240 -48.99 -14.12 52.02
CA ASP A 240 -48.97 -12.89 51.25
C ASP A 240 -47.53 -12.57 50.84
N ASP A 241 -47.11 -13.03 49.66
CA ASP A 241 -46.04 -12.36 48.93
C ASP A 241 -46.61 -11.01 48.43
N GLU A 242 -46.35 -9.94 49.17
CA GLU A 242 -46.73 -8.55 48.86
C GLU A 242 -46.28 -8.08 47.45
N SER A 243 -45.44 -8.85 46.76
CA SER A 243 -44.99 -8.62 45.39
C SER A 243 -46.07 -8.81 44.31
N ASN A 244 -47.15 -9.55 44.58
CA ASN A 244 -48.18 -9.89 43.57
C ASN A 244 -49.37 -8.90 43.48
N ILE A 245 -49.30 -7.72 44.11
CA ILE A 245 -50.40 -6.73 44.05
C ILE A 245 -50.67 -6.24 42.62
N ASN A 246 -49.64 -6.16 41.77
CA ASN A 246 -49.74 -5.61 40.42
C ASN A 246 -50.30 -6.58 39.37
N GLU A 247 -50.53 -7.84 39.73
CA GLU A 247 -50.98 -8.87 38.80
C GLU A 247 -52.24 -9.54 39.34
N LYS A 248 -53.30 -8.77 39.55
CA LYS A 248 -54.63 -9.32 39.88
C LYS A 248 -55.51 -9.31 38.63
N ALA A 249 -56.55 -10.13 38.61
CA ALA A 249 -57.62 -10.04 37.63
C ALA A 249 -58.24 -8.63 37.59
N ASP A 250 -58.88 -8.31 36.47
CA ASP A 250 -59.30 -6.94 36.17
C ASP A 250 -60.68 -6.64 36.78
N PHE A 251 -61.64 -7.54 36.58
CA PHE A 251 -63.04 -7.33 36.99
C PHE A 251 -63.65 -8.59 37.63
N ILE A 252 -64.72 -8.39 38.39
CA ILE A 252 -65.59 -9.47 38.86
C ILE A 252 -67.02 -9.15 38.44
N PHE A 253 -67.69 -10.13 37.86
CA PHE A 253 -69.12 -10.12 37.58
C PHE A 253 -69.85 -10.99 38.60
N GLN A 254 -70.80 -10.42 39.34
CA GLN A 254 -71.58 -11.10 40.37
C GLN A 254 -73.05 -11.10 40.00
N VAL A 255 -73.73 -12.25 40.15
CA VAL A 255 -75.17 -12.36 39.92
C VAL A 255 -75.86 -12.70 41.23
N PHE A 256 -76.86 -11.90 41.62
CA PHE A 256 -77.59 -12.06 42.87
C PHE A 256 -78.96 -12.67 42.62
N ASN A 257 -79.43 -13.48 43.58
CA ASN A 257 -80.80 -13.98 43.55
C ASN A 257 -81.75 -12.83 43.92
N PRO A 258 -82.79 -12.50 43.12
CA PRO A 258 -83.78 -11.49 43.48
C PRO A 258 -84.40 -11.61 44.88
N ASN A 259 -84.44 -12.82 45.44
CA ASN A 259 -84.98 -13.09 46.78
C ASN A 259 -83.90 -13.10 47.89
N ASN A 260 -82.61 -13.02 47.53
CA ASN A 260 -81.49 -13.00 48.46
C ASN A 260 -80.31 -12.19 47.89
N ASP A 261 -80.23 -10.93 48.30
CA ASP A 261 -79.16 -10.01 47.90
C ASP A 261 -77.94 -10.03 48.84
N LYS A 262 -77.89 -10.95 49.82
CA LYS A 262 -76.78 -10.97 50.82
C LYS A 262 -75.48 -11.52 50.24
N GLU A 263 -75.58 -12.53 49.37
CA GLU A 263 -74.43 -13.17 48.74
C GLU A 263 -74.71 -13.39 47.25
N PRO A 264 -73.70 -13.25 46.38
CA PRO A 264 -73.86 -13.56 44.98
C PRO A 264 -74.14 -15.05 44.81
N PHE A 265 -75.11 -15.39 43.96
CA PHE A 265 -75.41 -16.76 43.59
C PHE A 265 -74.24 -17.43 42.87
N PHE A 266 -73.59 -16.70 41.96
CA PHE A 266 -72.25 -17.00 41.51
C PHE A 266 -71.50 -15.71 41.19
N SER A 267 -70.17 -15.83 41.15
CA SER A 267 -69.27 -14.78 40.67
C SER A 267 -68.33 -15.31 39.57
N ILE A 268 -68.02 -14.46 38.61
CA ILE A 268 -67.11 -14.70 37.49
C ILE A 268 -65.94 -13.73 37.61
N CYS A 269 -64.72 -14.26 37.71
CA CYS A 269 -63.49 -13.47 37.70
C CYS A 269 -63.05 -13.24 36.24
N CYS A 270 -62.83 -12.00 35.83
CA CYS A 270 -62.49 -11.66 34.45
C CYS A 270 -61.06 -11.10 34.37
N GLU A 271 -60.25 -11.67 33.48
CA GLU A 271 -58.90 -11.19 33.16
C GLU A 271 -58.81 -10.89 31.66
N MET A 272 -58.29 -9.71 31.32
CA MET A 272 -58.14 -9.20 29.96
C MET A 272 -56.69 -9.38 29.50
N LYS A 273 -56.50 -10.00 28.34
CA LYS A 273 -55.18 -10.19 27.72
C LYS A 273 -55.20 -9.75 26.26
N THR A 274 -54.32 -8.83 25.92
CA THR A 274 -54.14 -8.34 24.55
C THR A 274 -52.92 -8.97 23.89
N GLU A 275 -52.91 -9.05 22.56
CA GLU A 275 -51.72 -9.42 21.78
C GLU A 275 -51.09 -8.18 21.14
N PHE A 276 -49.77 -8.03 21.32
CA PHE A 276 -48.98 -7.09 20.52
C PHE A 276 -48.17 -7.88 19.49
N THR A 277 -48.58 -7.81 18.24
CA THR A 277 -48.03 -8.59 17.11
C THR A 277 -46.52 -8.41 16.92
N GLU A 278 -45.99 -7.22 17.26
CA GLU A 278 -44.56 -6.87 17.15
C GLU A 278 -43.74 -7.26 18.40
N SER A 279 -44.35 -7.81 19.45
CA SER A 279 -43.63 -8.27 20.65
C SER A 279 -42.90 -9.58 20.38
N LYS A 280 -41.62 -9.67 20.80
CA LYS A 280 -40.86 -10.93 20.83
C LYS A 280 -41.31 -11.88 21.94
N SER A 281 -41.97 -11.37 22.98
CA SER A 281 -42.50 -12.16 24.09
C SER A 281 -43.99 -12.40 23.87
N ARG A 282 -44.32 -13.55 23.30
CA ARG A 282 -45.71 -14.05 23.22
C ARG A 282 -45.94 -15.02 24.36
N THR A 283 -46.91 -14.71 25.21
CA THR A 283 -47.38 -15.60 26.29
C THR A 283 -48.56 -16.43 25.81
N LYS A 284 -48.71 -17.65 26.30
CA LYS A 284 -49.83 -18.52 25.92
C LYS A 284 -51.05 -18.25 26.79
N ASN A 285 -52.24 -18.57 26.28
CA ASN A 285 -53.46 -18.50 27.08
C ASN A 285 -53.39 -19.40 28.33
N GLU A 286 -52.76 -20.57 28.22
CA GLU A 286 -52.57 -21.53 29.32
C GLU A 286 -51.81 -20.95 30.53
N ASP A 287 -50.85 -20.05 30.28
CA ASP A 287 -50.06 -19.42 31.35
C ASP A 287 -50.93 -18.51 32.22
N HIS A 288 -51.90 -17.83 31.60
CA HIS A 288 -52.84 -16.93 32.28
C HIS A 288 -53.97 -17.66 33.01
N VAL A 289 -54.34 -18.87 32.56
CA VAL A 289 -55.39 -19.68 33.21
C VAL A 289 -55.03 -20.02 34.66
N LYS A 290 -53.77 -20.40 34.93
CA LYS A 290 -53.33 -20.76 36.29
C LYS A 290 -53.45 -19.58 37.26
N LYS A 291 -53.04 -18.40 36.81
CA LYS A 291 -53.15 -17.15 37.56
C LYS A 291 -54.63 -16.80 37.81
N LEU A 292 -55.46 -16.85 36.77
CA LEU A 292 -56.89 -16.55 36.87
C LEU A 292 -57.61 -17.49 37.85
N ILE A 293 -57.25 -18.78 37.90
CA ILE A 293 -57.78 -19.72 38.91
C ILE A 293 -57.43 -19.26 40.32
N ALA A 294 -56.20 -18.82 40.57
CA ALA A 294 -55.77 -18.35 41.88
C ALA A 294 -56.53 -17.09 42.32
N ASP A 295 -56.70 -16.14 41.41
CA ASP A 295 -57.45 -14.90 41.67
C ASP A 295 -58.94 -15.16 41.89
N ALA A 296 -59.53 -16.06 41.11
CA ALA A 296 -60.90 -16.51 41.28
C ALA A 296 -61.11 -17.21 42.62
N LYS A 297 -60.21 -18.12 43.03
CA LYS A 297 -60.28 -18.78 44.35
C LYS A 297 -60.21 -17.77 45.50
N ARG A 298 -59.31 -16.78 45.41
CA ARG A 298 -59.18 -15.71 46.41
C ARG A 298 -60.46 -14.87 46.51
N ALA A 299 -61.11 -14.60 45.37
CA ALA A 299 -62.37 -13.88 45.30
C ALA A 299 -63.62 -14.76 45.47
N LYS A 300 -63.46 -16.06 45.78
CA LYS A 300 -64.55 -17.06 45.87
C LYS A 300 -65.46 -17.11 44.64
N CYS A 301 -64.89 -16.88 43.46
CA CYS A 301 -65.59 -16.97 42.17
C CYS A 301 -65.65 -18.43 41.71
N GLN A 302 -66.82 -18.86 41.23
CA GLN A 302 -67.05 -20.20 40.70
C GLN A 302 -66.56 -20.33 39.25
N TYR A 303 -66.46 -19.19 38.54
CA TYR A 303 -66.09 -19.13 37.14
C TYR A 303 -64.97 -18.12 36.90
N GLY A 304 -64.18 -18.35 35.85
CA GLY A 304 -63.19 -17.41 35.35
C GLY A 304 -63.35 -17.18 33.85
N PHE A 305 -63.39 -15.93 33.40
CA PHE A 305 -63.35 -15.57 31.98
C PHE A 305 -61.98 -14.97 31.65
N LEU A 306 -61.20 -15.67 30.82
CA LEU A 306 -60.00 -15.15 30.21
C LEU A 306 -60.40 -14.48 28.90
N VAL A 307 -60.58 -13.16 28.92
CA VAL A 307 -60.92 -12.36 27.75
C VAL A 307 -59.64 -12.05 26.98
N SER A 308 -59.37 -12.80 25.92
CA SER A 308 -58.02 -12.83 25.32
C SER A 308 -58.02 -12.57 23.82
N GLU A 309 -57.10 -11.72 23.37
CA GLU A 309 -56.68 -11.56 21.96
C GLU A 309 -55.41 -12.36 21.64
N LEU A 310 -54.87 -13.14 22.59
CA LEU A 310 -53.66 -13.93 22.36
C LEU A 310 -53.94 -15.11 21.42
N GLU A 311 -52.92 -15.50 20.65
CA GLU A 311 -52.95 -16.70 19.79
C GLU A 311 -54.00 -16.60 18.66
N LEU A 312 -54.33 -15.38 18.22
CA LEU A 312 -55.18 -15.16 17.03
C LEU A 312 -54.46 -15.64 15.76
N ASN A 313 -55.22 -16.21 14.81
CA ASN A 313 -54.68 -16.81 13.59
C ASN A 313 -53.68 -17.97 13.83
N THR A 314 -53.82 -18.66 14.96
CA THR A 314 -53.09 -19.92 15.25
C THR A 314 -54.06 -21.10 15.23
N GLU A 315 -53.56 -22.33 15.33
CA GLU A 315 -54.41 -23.53 15.47
C GLU A 315 -55.31 -23.49 16.72
N ASN A 316 -54.97 -22.63 17.69
CA ASN A 316 -55.73 -22.42 18.92
C ASN A 316 -56.74 -21.26 18.80
N ASP A 317 -57.00 -20.74 17.60
CA ASP A 317 -57.92 -19.62 17.42
C ASP A 317 -59.39 -20.05 17.55
N VAL A 318 -59.85 -20.12 18.80
CA VAL A 318 -61.21 -20.42 19.19
C VAL A 318 -61.91 -19.16 19.70
N GLN A 319 -63.21 -19.02 19.41
CA GLN A 319 -63.97 -17.86 19.83
C GLN A 319 -64.37 -17.94 21.30
N VAL A 320 -64.81 -19.13 21.71
CA VAL A 320 -65.11 -19.46 23.10
C VAL A 320 -64.71 -20.92 23.34
N GLN A 321 -64.04 -21.19 24.46
CA GLN A 321 -63.65 -22.55 24.86
C GLN A 321 -63.57 -22.68 26.38
N ARG A 322 -64.03 -23.82 26.91
CA ARG A 322 -63.77 -24.19 28.31
C ARG A 322 -62.32 -24.67 28.42
N MET A 323 -61.52 -24.00 29.26
CA MET A 323 -60.13 -24.33 29.49
C MET A 323 -60.01 -25.55 30.42
N HIS A 324 -58.99 -26.38 30.19
CA HIS A 324 -58.72 -27.50 31.09
C HIS A 324 -58.11 -27.00 32.40
N THR A 325 -58.81 -27.22 33.50
CA THR A 325 -58.37 -26.84 34.85
C THR A 325 -58.25 -28.08 35.71
N SER A 326 -57.10 -28.77 35.69
CA SER A 326 -56.89 -29.97 36.50
C SER A 326 -57.05 -29.63 37.99
N ASN A 327 -57.94 -30.31 38.72
CA ASN A 327 -58.18 -30.17 40.16
C ASN A 327 -58.58 -28.75 40.65
N SER A 328 -59.26 -27.96 39.81
CA SER A 328 -59.84 -26.68 40.22
C SER A 328 -61.37 -26.78 40.33
N GLU A 329 -61.94 -26.26 41.41
CA GLU A 329 -63.39 -26.02 41.55
C GLU A 329 -63.84 -24.83 40.68
N VAL A 330 -62.91 -23.98 40.25
CA VAL A 330 -63.18 -22.85 39.35
C VAL A 330 -63.12 -23.32 37.90
N GLU A 331 -64.21 -23.16 37.17
CA GLU A 331 -64.23 -23.42 35.72
C GLU A 331 -63.82 -22.18 34.94
N VAL A 332 -62.81 -22.31 34.08
CA VAL A 332 -62.29 -21.19 33.29
C VAL A 332 -62.72 -21.32 31.83
N TYR A 333 -63.11 -20.18 31.24
CA TYR A 333 -63.48 -20.05 29.84
C TYR A 333 -62.56 -19.03 29.17
N LEU A 334 -61.94 -19.44 28.06
CA LEU A 334 -61.34 -18.52 27.10
C LEU A 334 -62.47 -17.90 26.29
N VAL A 335 -62.49 -16.57 26.22
CA VAL A 335 -63.54 -15.79 25.54
C VAL A 335 -62.86 -14.72 24.71
N ARG A 336 -63.20 -14.61 23.41
CA ARG A 336 -62.74 -13.46 22.62
C ARG A 336 -63.51 -12.19 23.00
N PRO A 337 -62.91 -10.99 22.90
CA PRO A 337 -63.55 -9.74 23.34
C PRO A 337 -64.96 -9.53 22.79
N MET A 338 -65.20 -9.84 21.50
CA MET A 338 -66.51 -9.71 20.85
C MET A 338 -67.62 -10.57 21.49
N PHE A 339 -67.25 -11.67 22.17
CA PHE A 339 -68.19 -12.58 22.84
C PHE A 339 -68.33 -12.31 24.33
N PHE A 340 -67.58 -11.35 24.88
CA PHE A 340 -67.54 -11.09 26.32
C PHE A 340 -68.96 -10.87 26.90
N ILE A 341 -69.72 -9.95 26.32
CA ILE A 341 -71.08 -9.64 26.78
C ILE A 341 -72.06 -10.79 26.53
N VAL A 342 -71.91 -11.50 25.40
CA VAL A 342 -72.75 -12.67 25.08
C VAL A 342 -72.55 -13.77 26.14
N MET A 343 -71.30 -13.99 26.55
CA MET A 343 -70.94 -14.97 27.56
C MET A 343 -71.45 -14.59 28.95
N LEU A 344 -71.30 -13.32 29.36
CA LEU A 344 -71.90 -12.83 30.61
C LEU A 344 -73.42 -13.05 30.60
N ARG A 345 -74.07 -12.74 29.47
CA ARG A 345 -75.51 -12.88 29.32
C ARG A 345 -75.98 -14.34 29.35
N LEU A 346 -75.21 -15.25 28.77
CA LEU A 346 -75.49 -16.68 28.80
C LEU A 346 -75.45 -17.22 30.24
N PHE A 347 -74.42 -16.84 31.00
CA PHE A 347 -74.29 -17.20 32.42
C PHE A 347 -75.38 -16.55 33.27
N TYR A 348 -75.76 -15.30 32.99
CA TYR A 348 -76.89 -14.64 33.64
C TYR A 348 -78.21 -15.39 33.42
N PHE A 349 -78.53 -15.81 32.18
CA PHE A 349 -79.73 -16.61 31.92
C PHE A 349 -79.70 -17.97 32.60
N LEU A 350 -78.51 -18.58 32.67
CA LEU A 350 -78.28 -19.82 33.41
C LEU A 350 -78.59 -19.64 34.91
N ALA A 351 -78.13 -18.55 35.52
CA ALA A 351 -78.48 -18.16 36.90
C ALA A 351 -79.99 -17.97 37.08
N LYS A 352 -80.61 -17.20 36.18
CA LYS A 352 -82.05 -16.90 36.25
C LYS A 352 -82.90 -18.16 36.19
N LYS A 353 -82.50 -19.14 35.38
CA LYS A 353 -83.17 -20.45 35.32
C LYS A 353 -83.07 -21.21 36.64
N MET A 354 -81.93 -21.10 37.34
CA MET A 354 -81.70 -21.72 38.64
C MET A 354 -82.51 -21.07 39.75
N PHE A 355 -82.58 -19.73 39.78
CA PHE A 355 -83.43 -19.00 40.74
C PHE A 355 -84.88 -19.50 40.70
N ALA A 356 -85.44 -19.57 39.49
CA ALA A 356 -86.81 -20.04 39.29
C ALA A 356 -87.04 -21.50 39.75
N GLN A 357 -86.00 -22.34 39.81
CA GLN A 357 -86.13 -23.71 40.33
C GLN A 357 -86.00 -23.78 41.85
N VAL A 358 -85.13 -22.96 42.44
CA VAL A 358 -84.91 -22.90 43.89
C VAL A 358 -86.11 -22.27 44.61
N ASP A 359 -86.68 -21.19 44.05
CA ASP A 359 -87.79 -20.45 44.67
C ASP A 359 -89.11 -21.25 44.69
N VAL A 360 -89.31 -22.16 43.73
CA VAL A 360 -90.56 -22.93 43.60
C VAL A 360 -90.58 -24.18 44.49
N ASN A 361 -89.42 -24.71 44.90
CA ASN A 361 -89.33 -26.08 45.46
C ASN A 361 -88.44 -26.22 46.71
N SER A 362 -88.29 -25.19 47.54
CA SER A 362 -87.32 -25.18 48.66
C SER A 362 -87.46 -26.31 49.69
N GLU A 363 -88.64 -26.94 49.82
CA GLU A 363 -88.91 -27.97 50.84
C GLU A 363 -88.70 -29.43 50.38
N TYR A 364 -88.54 -29.71 49.08
CA TYR A 364 -88.49 -31.09 48.56
C TYR A 364 -87.39 -31.35 47.50
N LEU A 365 -86.48 -30.41 47.29
CA LEU A 365 -85.40 -30.57 46.31
C LEU A 365 -84.19 -31.33 46.88
N ASP A 366 -83.89 -32.47 46.25
CA ASP A 366 -82.56 -33.07 46.33
C ASP A 366 -81.55 -32.15 45.63
N LYS A 367 -80.66 -31.56 46.42
CA LYS A 367 -79.62 -30.64 45.96
C LYS A 367 -78.64 -31.32 45.00
N GLU A 368 -78.36 -32.62 45.18
CA GLU A 368 -77.44 -33.36 44.31
C GLU A 368 -78.08 -33.60 42.94
N ALA A 369 -79.34 -34.02 42.90
CA ALA A 369 -80.09 -34.21 41.65
C ALA A 369 -80.25 -32.89 40.87
N LEU A 370 -80.52 -31.78 41.55
CA LEU A 370 -80.61 -30.46 40.94
C LEU A 370 -79.25 -30.01 40.36
N ASN A 371 -78.17 -30.18 41.12
CA ASN A 371 -76.82 -29.86 40.65
C ASN A 371 -76.40 -30.72 39.44
N ALA A 372 -76.77 -32.00 39.41
CA ALA A 372 -76.50 -32.89 38.28
C ALA A 372 -77.28 -32.46 37.02
N SER A 373 -78.59 -32.23 37.15
CA SER A 373 -79.43 -31.75 36.04
C SER A 373 -78.94 -30.40 35.50
N PHE A 374 -78.46 -29.54 36.39
CA PHE A 374 -77.86 -28.27 36.01
C PHE A 374 -76.53 -28.44 35.28
N SER A 375 -75.65 -29.29 35.77
CA SER A 375 -74.38 -29.62 35.11
C SER A 375 -74.64 -30.14 33.69
N ASP A 376 -75.65 -31.00 33.51
CA ASP A 376 -76.04 -31.51 32.20
C ASP A 376 -76.65 -30.44 31.28
N LEU A 377 -77.53 -29.58 31.81
CA LEU A 377 -78.09 -28.46 31.06
C LEU A 377 -76.99 -27.49 30.63
N LYS A 378 -76.11 -27.12 31.56
CA LYS A 378 -74.95 -26.25 31.32
C LYS A 378 -74.04 -26.87 30.28
N LYS A 379 -73.68 -28.15 30.42
CA LYS A 379 -72.84 -28.87 29.47
C LYS A 379 -73.48 -28.89 28.07
N SER A 380 -74.73 -29.31 27.98
CA SER A 380 -75.48 -29.38 26.73
C SER A 380 -75.63 -28.01 26.06
N LEU A 381 -75.98 -26.97 26.82
CA LEU A 381 -76.18 -25.62 26.30
C LEU A 381 -74.85 -24.98 25.89
N LEU A 382 -73.84 -24.99 26.76
CA LEU A 382 -72.55 -24.35 26.53
C LEU A 382 -71.74 -25.09 25.46
N GLU A 383 -71.55 -26.41 25.58
CA GLU A 383 -70.73 -27.15 24.61
C GLU A 383 -71.32 -27.10 23.21
N LYS A 384 -72.65 -27.26 23.08
CA LYS A 384 -73.31 -27.15 21.78
C LYS A 384 -73.22 -25.73 21.23
N THR A 385 -73.49 -24.72 22.06
CA THR A 385 -73.41 -23.32 21.62
C THR A 385 -71.99 -22.94 21.21
N PHE A 386 -70.97 -23.37 21.94
CA PHE A 386 -69.57 -23.11 21.56
C PHE A 386 -69.19 -23.83 20.28
N THR A 387 -69.63 -25.09 20.11
CA THR A 387 -69.39 -25.85 18.87
C THR A 387 -70.06 -25.18 17.68
N ASP A 388 -71.33 -24.78 17.81
CA ASP A 388 -72.10 -24.13 16.76
C ASP A 388 -71.51 -22.74 16.42
N LEU A 389 -71.15 -21.94 17.43
CA LEU A 389 -70.49 -20.65 17.23
C LEU A 389 -69.14 -20.83 16.55
N ASN A 390 -68.23 -21.64 17.09
CA ASN A 390 -66.91 -21.85 16.48
C ASN A 390 -67.04 -22.35 15.02
N LYS A 391 -68.02 -23.21 14.72
CA LYS A 391 -68.29 -23.68 13.35
C LYS A 391 -68.77 -22.58 12.40
N VAL A 392 -69.74 -21.75 12.81
CA VAL A 392 -70.21 -20.62 11.99
C VAL A 392 -69.06 -19.66 11.69
N PHE A 393 -68.21 -19.39 12.67
CA PHE A 393 -67.07 -18.49 12.50
C PHE A 393 -65.99 -19.09 11.61
N GLN A 394 -65.67 -20.38 11.77
CA GLN A 394 -64.73 -21.05 10.87
C GLN A 394 -65.26 -21.02 9.42
N ASN A 395 -66.54 -21.29 9.21
CA ASN A 395 -67.14 -21.18 7.87
C ASN A 395 -67.02 -19.76 7.30
N ASN A 396 -67.26 -18.73 8.12
CA ASN A 396 -67.12 -17.34 7.69
C ASN A 396 -65.65 -16.99 7.36
N ILE A 397 -64.68 -17.50 8.14
CA ILE A 397 -63.25 -17.34 7.86
C ILE A 397 -62.92 -18.01 6.51
N ASP A 398 -63.35 -19.26 6.31
CA ASP A 398 -63.13 -19.98 5.05
C ASP A 398 -63.78 -19.26 3.84
N GLU A 399 -64.93 -18.61 4.04
CA GLU A 399 -65.57 -17.78 3.02
C GLU A 399 -64.79 -16.49 2.72
N LEU A 400 -64.26 -15.82 3.76
CA LEU A 400 -63.41 -14.65 3.60
C LEU A 400 -62.12 -15.01 2.83
N GLU A 401 -61.48 -16.12 3.15
CA GLU A 401 -60.30 -16.62 2.42
C GLU A 401 -60.62 -16.92 0.95
N LYS A 402 -61.80 -17.50 0.65
CA LYS A 402 -62.26 -17.68 -0.72
C LYS A 402 -62.45 -16.34 -1.44
N ILE A 403 -63.02 -15.34 -0.76
CA ILE A 403 -63.18 -13.99 -1.30
C ILE A 403 -61.80 -13.37 -1.60
N GLU A 404 -60.84 -13.48 -0.70
CA GLU A 404 -59.47 -13.01 -0.93
C GLU A 404 -58.80 -13.71 -2.12
N GLY A 405 -58.99 -15.03 -2.23
CA GLY A 405 -58.53 -15.81 -3.39
C GLY A 405 -59.18 -15.37 -4.70
N LEU A 406 -60.48 -15.06 -4.70
CA LEU A 406 -61.19 -14.52 -5.86
C LEU A 406 -60.70 -13.13 -6.24
N VAL A 407 -60.49 -12.25 -5.26
CA VAL A 407 -59.93 -10.90 -5.48
C VAL A 407 -58.54 -11.00 -6.12
N THR A 408 -57.70 -11.91 -5.63
CA THR A 408 -56.36 -12.14 -6.18
C THR A 408 -56.41 -12.66 -7.61
N LYS A 409 -57.32 -13.61 -7.91
CA LYS A 409 -57.54 -14.11 -9.28
C LYS A 409 -58.05 -13.02 -10.22
N LEU A 410 -58.97 -12.17 -9.76
CA LEU A 410 -59.47 -11.04 -10.54
C LEU A 410 -58.37 -10.04 -10.87
N LYS A 411 -57.52 -9.69 -9.90
CA LYS A 411 -56.34 -8.84 -10.12
C LYS A 411 -55.42 -9.44 -11.19
N ALA A 412 -55.07 -10.71 -11.07
CA ALA A 412 -54.22 -11.39 -12.04
C ALA A 412 -54.86 -11.50 -13.45
N ALA A 413 -56.18 -11.71 -13.53
CA ALA A 413 -56.90 -11.75 -14.80
C ALA A 413 -56.91 -10.38 -15.50
N ASN A 414 -57.13 -9.29 -14.74
CA ASN A 414 -57.07 -7.93 -15.27
C ASN A 414 -55.67 -7.58 -15.78
N GLU A 415 -54.63 -7.93 -15.02
CA GLU A 415 -53.24 -7.73 -15.43
C GLU A 415 -52.91 -8.50 -16.71
N LYS A 416 -53.32 -9.78 -16.81
CA LYS A 416 -53.17 -10.59 -18.02
C LYS A 416 -53.88 -9.98 -19.23
N ALA A 417 -55.10 -9.48 -19.05
CA ALA A 417 -55.89 -8.86 -20.12
C ALA A 417 -55.22 -7.56 -20.65
N LEU A 418 -54.74 -6.71 -19.74
CA LEU A 418 -53.98 -5.50 -20.08
C LEU A 418 -52.70 -5.85 -20.84
N ASN A 419 -51.89 -6.77 -20.31
CA ASN A 419 -50.62 -7.18 -20.92
C ASN A 419 -50.84 -7.80 -22.31
N SER A 420 -51.88 -8.61 -22.49
CA SER A 420 -52.23 -9.17 -23.81
C SER A 420 -52.59 -8.07 -24.82
N ARG A 421 -53.31 -7.03 -24.40
CA ARG A 421 -53.68 -5.89 -25.26
C ARG A 421 -52.45 -5.08 -25.66
N LEU A 422 -51.58 -4.78 -24.68
CA LEU A 422 -50.34 -4.04 -24.90
C LEU A 422 -49.43 -4.79 -25.89
N ASN A 423 -49.24 -6.10 -25.71
CA ASN A 423 -48.44 -6.92 -26.62
C ASN A 423 -49.01 -6.93 -28.05
N ASN A 424 -50.35 -6.99 -28.21
CA ASN A 424 -50.98 -6.94 -29.54
C ASN A 424 -50.79 -5.57 -30.22
N TRP A 425 -50.90 -4.48 -29.45
CA TRP A 425 -50.65 -3.13 -29.97
C TRP A 425 -49.19 -2.95 -30.37
N GLU A 426 -48.26 -3.43 -29.56
CA GLU A 426 -46.83 -3.42 -29.88
C GLU A 426 -46.56 -4.14 -31.22
N GLU A 427 -47.15 -5.32 -31.41
CA GLU A 427 -47.01 -6.08 -32.66
C GLU A 427 -47.59 -5.35 -33.89
N LYS A 428 -48.75 -4.71 -33.74
CA LYS A 428 -49.39 -3.93 -34.82
C LYS A 428 -48.56 -2.70 -35.19
N ILE A 429 -48.02 -1.99 -34.19
CA ILE A 429 -47.13 -0.85 -34.41
C ILE A 429 -45.86 -1.31 -35.13
N ARG A 430 -45.27 -2.45 -34.73
CA ARG A 430 -44.09 -3.02 -35.41
C ARG A 430 -44.36 -3.39 -36.88
N LYS A 431 -45.57 -3.86 -37.21
CA LYS A 431 -45.98 -4.25 -38.58
C LYS A 431 -46.42 -3.06 -39.45
N PHE A 432 -46.51 -1.85 -38.90
CA PHE A 432 -46.96 -0.68 -39.65
C PHE A 432 -45.83 -0.17 -40.54
N GLU A 433 -45.91 -0.44 -41.85
CA GLU A 433 -44.98 0.07 -42.85
C GLU A 433 -45.58 1.26 -43.62
N PHE A 434 -44.79 2.34 -43.74
CA PHE A 434 -45.14 3.47 -44.59
C PHE A 434 -44.96 3.08 -46.06
N LYS A 435 -46.07 2.96 -46.80
CA LYS A 435 -46.00 2.93 -48.26
C LYS A 435 -45.66 4.34 -48.75
N LEU A 436 -44.39 4.57 -49.11
CA LEU A 436 -43.99 5.80 -49.80
C LEU A 436 -44.80 5.92 -51.10
N ASN A 437 -45.39 7.10 -51.29
CA ASN A 437 -46.11 7.42 -52.52
C ASN A 437 -45.14 7.24 -53.70
N LYS A 438 -45.56 6.53 -54.77
CA LYS A 438 -44.74 6.24 -55.95
C LYS A 438 -44.15 7.51 -56.57
N ASP A 439 -44.86 8.64 -56.49
CA ASP A 439 -44.37 9.92 -57.01
C ASP A 439 -43.19 10.46 -56.21
N ILE A 440 -43.11 10.15 -54.92
CA ILE A 440 -41.97 10.50 -54.07
C ILE A 440 -40.80 9.56 -54.36
N VAL A 441 -41.06 8.26 -54.54
CA VAL A 441 -40.02 7.28 -54.90
C VAL A 441 -39.35 7.67 -56.22
N LYS A 442 -40.13 8.05 -57.24
CA LYS A 442 -39.61 8.53 -58.53
C LYS A 442 -38.83 9.84 -58.47
N LYS A 443 -39.03 10.65 -57.42
CA LYS A 443 -38.23 11.88 -57.21
C LYS A 443 -36.93 11.60 -56.45
N LEU A 444 -36.82 10.45 -55.81
CA LEU A 444 -35.63 10.03 -55.05
C LEU A 444 -34.65 9.20 -55.91
N GLU A 445 -35.14 8.55 -56.97
CA GLU A 445 -34.33 8.00 -58.08
C GLU A 445 -33.88 9.10 -59.03
#